data_AF-A0A432V7F8-F1
#
_entry.id   AF-A0A432V7F8-F1
#
_cell.length_a   1.000
_cell.length_b   1.000
_cell.length_c   1.000
_cell.angle_alpha   90.00
_cell.angle_beta   90.00
_cell.angle_gamma   90.00
#
_symmetry.space_group_name_H-M   'P 1'
#
loop_
_entity.id
_entity.type
_entity.pdbx_description
1 polymer ?
#
loop_
_entity_poly.entity_id
_entity_poly.type
_entity_poly.pdbx_seq_one_letter_code
_entity_poly.pdbx_strand_id
1 'polypeptide(L)' 'MAAPQRRTRIRLIVGACIAVGLAVFVAANVHLVYVSVTSQPDCVAHAKETGSGPARTVYRAARSSC' A
#
# COMPACT_ATOMS: atom_id res chain seq x y z
N MET A 1 -28.02 -14.22 41.37
CA MET A 1 -26.65 -13.75 41.04
C MET A 1 -26.31 -14.17 39.60
N ALA A 2 -26.59 -13.33 38.59
CA ALA A 2 -26.39 -13.65 37.15
C ALA A 2 -25.34 -12.76 36.46
N ALA A 3 -24.39 -12.22 37.24
CA ALA A 3 -23.42 -11.22 36.80
C ALA A 3 -22.26 -11.71 35.89
N PRO A 4 -21.77 -12.97 35.90
CA PRO A 4 -20.57 -13.33 35.14
C PRO A 4 -20.84 -13.47 33.63
N GLN A 5 -22.02 -13.98 33.25
CA GLN A 5 -22.31 -14.37 31.87
C GLN A 5 -22.43 -13.18 30.91
N ARG A 6 -22.94 -12.04 31.40
CA ARG A 6 -23.08 -10.80 30.61
C ARG A 6 -21.72 -10.13 30.35
N ARG A 7 -20.81 -10.14 31.34
CA ARG A 7 -19.44 -9.60 31.18
C ARG A 7 -18.62 -10.44 30.21
N THR A 8 -18.73 -11.77 30.27
CA THR A 8 -18.03 -12.65 29.31
C THR A 8 -18.52 -12.45 27.88
N ARG A 9 -19.84 -12.33 27.67
CA ARG A 9 -20.38 -12.03 26.33
C ARG A 9 -19.88 -10.70 25.78
N ILE A 10 -19.86 -9.63 26.59
CA ILE A 10 -19.34 -8.33 26.15
C ILE A 10 -17.85 -8.43 25.79
N ARG A 11 -17.04 -9.12 26.59
CA ARG A 11 -15.62 -9.34 26.29
C ARG A 11 -15.42 -10.11 24.99
N LEU A 12 -16.24 -11.13 24.73
CA LEU A 12 -16.20 -11.88 23.47
C LEU A 12 -16.59 -11.01 22.27
N ILE A 13 -17.64 -10.19 22.39
CA ILE A 13 -18.07 -9.27 21.33
C ILE A 13 -16.97 -8.24 21.05
N VAL A 14 -16.43 -7.60 22.09
CA VAL A 14 -15.34 -6.62 21.96
C VAL A 14 -14.11 -7.26 21.34
N GLY A 15 -13.73 -8.46 21.80
CA GLY A 15 -12.63 -9.23 21.21
C GLY A 15 -12.84 -9.56 19.74
N ALA A 16 -14.05 -9.97 19.36
CA ALA A 16 -14.42 -10.22 17.97
C ALA A 16 -14.35 -8.94 17.12
N CYS A 17 -14.86 -7.81 17.61
CA CYS A 17 -14.77 -6.53 16.92
C CYS A 17 -13.32 -6.11 16.69
N ILE A 18 -12.45 -6.26 17.69
CA ILE A 18 -11.02 -5.97 17.56
C ILE A 18 -10.37 -6.88 16.52
N ALA A 19 -10.62 -8.19 16.59
CA ALA A 19 -10.07 -9.16 15.65
C ALA A 19 -10.50 -8.87 14.20
N VAL A 20 -11.79 -8.56 13.99
CA VAL A 20 -12.31 -8.17 12.68
C VAL A 20 -11.66 -6.87 12.20
N GLY A 21 -11.56 -5.85 13.05
CA GLY A 21 -10.91 -4.58 12.70
C GLY A 21 -9.45 -4.77 12.30
N LEU A 22 -8.70 -5.58 13.04
CA LEU A 22 -7.31 -5.93 12.70
C LEU A 22 -7.22 -6.69 11.37
N ALA A 23 -8.10 -7.67 11.14
CA ALA A 23 -8.13 -8.42 9.89
C ALA A 23 -8.40 -7.51 8.68
N VAL A 24 -9.36 -6.59 8.79
CA VAL A 24 -9.67 -5.60 7.75
C VAL A 24 -8.48 -4.69 7.50
N PHE A 25 -7.85 -4.17 8.56
CA PHE A 25 -6.67 -3.31 8.43
C PHE A 25 -5.52 -4.02 7.71
N VAL A 26 -5.20 -5.26 8.11
CA VAL A 26 -4.15 -6.06 7.46
C VAL A 26 -4.50 -6.31 6.00
N ALA A 27 -5.73 -6.73 5.69
CA ALA A 27 -6.17 -6.98 4.32
C ALA A 27 -6.06 -5.73 3.43
N ALA A 28 -6.45 -4.56 3.94
CA ALA A 28 -6.33 -3.29 3.21
C ALA A 28 -4.87 -2.96 2.88
N ASN A 29 -3.96 -3.11 3.84
CA ASN A 29 -2.54 -2.85 3.62
C ASN A 29 -1.91 -3.86 2.65
N VAL A 30 -2.25 -5.15 2.76
CA VAL A 30 -1.83 -6.20 1.81
C VAL A 30 -2.31 -5.87 0.40
N HIS A 31 -3.55 -5.39 0.25
CA HIS A 31 -4.09 -4.98 -1.04
C HIS A 31 -3.29 -3.82 -1.65
N LEU A 32 -2.91 -2.82 -0.86
CA LEU A 32 -2.09 -1.71 -1.35
C LEU A 32 -0.71 -2.16 -1.85
N VAL A 33 -0.05 -3.07 -1.12
CA VAL A 33 1.23 -3.66 -1.56
C VAL A 33 1.05 -4.50 -2.83
N TYR A 34 -0.03 -5.28 -2.91
CA TYR A 34 -0.32 -6.07 -4.10
C TYR A 34 -0.52 -5.19 -5.34
N VAL A 35 -1.30 -4.11 -5.20
CA VAL A 35 -1.55 -3.16 -6.28
C VAL A 35 -0.24 -2.48 -6.70
N SER A 36 0.59 -2.01 -5.77
CA SER A 36 1.84 -1.32 -6.13
C SER A 36 2.80 -2.19 -6.95
N VAL A 37 2.85 -3.50 -6.67
CA VAL A 37 3.69 -4.46 -7.43
C VAL A 37 3.03 -4.88 -8.75
N THR A 38 1.72 -5.14 -8.74
CA THR A 38 1.00 -5.63 -9.92
C THR A 38 0.79 -4.56 -10.97
N SER A 39 0.66 -3.30 -10.56
CA SER A 39 0.34 -2.19 -11.44
C SER A 39 1.42 -1.83 -12.47
N GLN A 40 2.58 -2.52 -12.49
CA GLN A 40 3.68 -2.39 -13.47
C GLN A 40 3.48 -1.16 -14.34
N PRO A 41 3.74 0.06 -13.80
CA PRO A 41 3.50 1.27 -14.58
C PRO A 41 4.45 1.14 -15.75
N ASP A 42 3.91 0.87 -16.94
CA ASP A 42 4.72 0.67 -18.13
C ASP A 42 5.76 1.76 -18.14
N CYS A 43 7.03 1.35 -18.09
CA CYS A 43 8.14 2.25 -18.17
C CYS A 43 8.21 2.67 -19.62
N VAL A 44 7.30 3.59 -19.95
CA VAL A 44 7.20 4.22 -21.24
C VAL A 44 8.59 4.69 -21.59
N ALA A 45 9.03 4.40 -22.81
CA ALA A 45 10.31 4.87 -23.29
C ALA A 45 10.35 6.38 -23.05
N HIS A 46 11.09 6.80 -22.02
CA HIS A 46 11.30 8.21 -21.77
C HIS A 46 12.09 8.68 -22.99
N ALA A 47 11.40 9.33 -23.93
CA ALA A 47 11.87 9.74 -25.25
C ALA A 47 13.07 10.71 -25.23
N LYS A 48 13.73 10.89 -24.08
CA LYS A 48 15.11 11.35 -23.97
C LYS A 48 16.06 10.17 -23.96
N GLU A 49 15.89 9.25 -24.90
CA GLU A 49 16.97 8.36 -25.30
C GLU A 49 18.16 9.21 -25.77
N THR A 50 19.34 8.73 -25.40
CA THR A 50 20.66 9.27 -25.72
C THR A 50 20.81 9.59 -27.21
N GLY A 51 20.79 10.88 -27.56
CA GLY A 51 20.98 11.34 -28.94
C GLY A 51 21.53 12.76 -29.06
N SER A 52 22.85 12.88 -28.86
CA SER A 52 23.79 13.70 -29.66
C SER A 52 23.46 15.18 -29.96
N GLY A 53 23.55 16.05 -28.96
CA GLY A 53 23.57 17.50 -29.17
C GLY A 53 24.60 18.19 -28.27
N PRO A 54 25.35 19.20 -28.76
CA PRO A 54 26.47 19.77 -28.04
C PRO A 54 26.02 20.36 -26.69
N ALA A 55 26.78 20.01 -25.66
CA ALA A 55 26.58 20.31 -24.25
C ALA A 55 25.96 21.69 -23.97
N ARG A 56 24.63 21.77 -23.84
CA ARG A 56 23.98 22.96 -23.29
C ARG A 56 22.58 22.69 -22.74
N THR A 57 22.49 21.94 -21.63
CA THR A 57 21.47 22.09 -20.57
C THR A 57 21.76 21.10 -19.45
N VAL A 58 22.16 21.62 -18.27
CA VAL A 58 22.58 20.82 -17.10
C VAL A 58 21.39 20.39 -16.24
N TYR A 59 20.16 20.79 -16.59
CA TYR A 59 18.94 20.36 -15.91
C TYR A 59 18.32 19.17 -16.64
N ARG A 60 18.34 18.00 -15.99
CA ARG A 60 17.68 16.78 -16.45
C ARG A 60 16.67 16.34 -15.40
N ALA A 61 15.56 15.75 -15.84
CA ALA A 61 14.68 15.02 -14.94
C ALA A 61 15.45 13.88 -14.26
N ALA A 62 15.12 13.60 -13.01
CA ALA A 62 15.61 12.42 -12.33
C ALA A 62 15.24 11.17 -13.13
N ARG A 63 16.11 10.16 -13.10
CA ARG A 63 15.85 8.86 -13.72
C ARG A 63 14.61 8.25 -13.07
N SER A 64 13.71 7.70 -13.87
CA SER A 64 12.62 6.86 -13.36
C SER A 64 13.20 5.71 -12.54
N SER A 65 12.45 5.21 -11.55
CA SER A 65 12.85 4.03 -10.77
C SER A 65 12.67 2.71 -11.53
N CYS A 66 12.26 2.81 -12.80
CA CYS A 66 12.63 1.88 -13.84
C CYS A 66 13.75 2.49 -14.72
#